data_AF-A0AA51I6L5-F1
#
_entry.id   AF-A0AA51I6L5-F1
#
_cell.length_a   1.000
_cell.length_b   1.000
_cell.length_c   1.000
_cell.angle_alpha   90.00
_cell.angle_beta   90.00
_cell.angle_gamma   90.00
#
_symmetry.space_group_name_H-M   'P 1'
#
loop_
_entity.id
_entity.type
_entity.pdbx_description
1 polymer ?
#
loop_
_entity_poly.entity_id
_entity_poly.type
_entity_poly.pdbx_seq_one_letter_code
_entity_poly.pdbx_strand_id
1 'polypeptide(L)' 'EHMLGWNIPEEYQDLVHDHWRSYPAVSKFWHYGLAFVYTILMFMSVLGNGIVVWIFST' A
#
# COMPACT_ATOMS: atom_id res chain seq x y z
N GLU A 1 -0.26 1.77 23.33
CA GLU A 1 -0.13 1.43 21.89
C GLU A 1 -1.53 1.28 21.32
N HIS A 2 -1.74 1.65 20.05
CA HIS A 2 -3.04 1.47 19.41
C HIS A 2 -3.13 0.10 18.73
N MET A 3 -4.33 -0.44 18.58
CA MET A 3 -4.56 -1.65 17.78
C MET A 3 -4.63 -1.29 16.29
N LEU A 4 -4.41 -2.27 15.42
CA LEU A 4 -4.54 -2.10 13.98
C LEU A 4 -5.97 -1.64 13.64
N GLY A 5 -6.09 -0.57 12.85
CA GLY A 5 -7.39 -0.01 12.47
C GLY A 5 -7.99 1.00 13.47
N TRP A 6 -7.24 1.44 14.48
CA TRP A 6 -7.70 2.44 15.46
C TRP A 6 -8.17 3.78 14.86
N ASN A 7 -7.70 4.10 13.66
CA ASN A 7 -7.97 5.35 12.94
C ASN A 7 -9.07 5.23 11.88
N ILE A 8 -9.74 4.07 11.80
CA ILE A 8 -10.81 3.82 10.83
C ILE A 8 -12.16 4.23 11.48
N PRO A 9 -12.99 5.04 10.80
CA PRO A 9 -14.34 5.36 11.26
C PRO A 9 -15.18 4.10 11.53
N GLU A 10 -16.06 4.15 12.54
CA GLU A 10 -16.84 2.98 12.98
C GLU A 10 -17.68 2.37 11.85
N GLU A 11 -18.19 3.20 10.94
CA GLU A 11 -18.96 2.80 9.75
C GLU A 11 -18.19 1.95 8.73
N TYR A 12 -16.86 1.88 8.81
CA TYR A 12 -16.01 1.06 7.92
C TYR A 12 -15.24 -0.03 8.65
N GLN A 13 -15.43 -0.18 9.96
CA GLN A 13 -14.66 -1.15 10.74
C GLN A 13 -14.95 -2.58 10.25
N ASP A 14 -16.20 -2.88 9.92
CA ASP A 14 -16.69 -4.16 9.41
C ASP A 14 -16.01 -4.63 8.11
N LEU A 15 -15.45 -3.72 7.31
CA LEU A 15 -14.66 -4.04 6.11
C LEU A 15 -13.36 -4.79 6.44
N VAL A 16 -12.84 -4.63 7.66
CA VAL A 16 -11.63 -5.32 8.13
C VAL A 16 -12.03 -6.49 9.01
N HIS A 17 -11.66 -7.70 8.62
CA HIS A 17 -11.95 -8.91 9.39
C HIS A 17 -11.35 -8.85 10.81
N ASP A 18 -12.11 -9.29 11.83
CA ASP A 18 -11.77 -9.17 13.25
C ASP A 18 -10.39 -9.73 13.61
N HIS A 19 -9.97 -10.83 12.96
CA HIS A 19 -8.62 -11.38 13.06
C HIS A 19 -7.53 -10.29 12.96
N TRP A 20 -7.63 -9.36 12.00
CA TRP A 20 -6.62 -8.35 11.78
C TRP A 20 -6.64 -7.25 12.84
N ARG A 21 -7.78 -6.99 13.48
CA ARG A 21 -7.89 -5.99 14.56
C ARG A 21 -7.28 -6.46 15.89
N SER A 22 -6.91 -7.74 15.99
CA SER A 22 -6.23 -8.32 17.16
C SER A 22 -4.72 -8.02 17.23
N TYR A 23 -4.16 -7.39 16.20
CA TYR A 23 -2.74 -7.03 16.15
C TYR A 23 -2.48 -5.57 16.59
N PRO A 24 -1.32 -5.28 17.20
CA PRO A 24 -0.94 -3.89 17.48
C PRO A 24 -0.69 -3.11 16.19
N ALA A 25 -0.92 -1.81 16.23
CA ALA A 25 -0.64 -0.90 15.14
C ALA A 25 0.87 -0.89 14.83
N VAL A 26 1.21 -1.06 13.56
CA VAL A 26 2.60 -1.09 13.09
C VAL A 26 3.22 0.31 13.21
N SER A 27 4.53 0.39 13.44
CA SER A 27 5.25 1.66 13.44
C SER A 27 5.15 2.37 12.09
N LYS A 28 5.08 3.71 12.10
CA LYS A 28 4.98 4.53 10.87
C LYS A 28 6.12 4.27 9.88
N PHE A 29 7.28 3.83 10.36
CA PHE A 29 8.44 3.51 9.53
C PHE A 29 8.13 2.43 8.49
N TRP A 30 7.39 1.38 8.86
CA TRP A 30 7.03 0.32 7.92
C TRP A 30 6.06 0.77 6.84
N HIS A 31 5.16 1.71 7.17
CA HIS A 31 4.28 2.33 6.18
C HIS A 31 5.09 3.14 5.15
N TYR A 32 6.09 3.90 5.58
CA TYR A 32 6.98 4.61 4.66
C TYR A 32 7.84 3.66 3.82
N GLY A 33 8.36 2.59 4.41
CA GLY A 33 9.10 1.56 3.68
C GLY A 33 8.26 0.91 2.58
N LEU A 34 7.02 0.54 2.89
CA LEU A 34 6.10 -0.03 1.92
C LEU A 34 5.74 0.97 0.80
N ALA A 35 5.46 2.23 1.15
CA ALA A 35 5.20 3.28 0.16
C ALA A 35 6.39 3.51 -0.77
N PHE A 36 7.62 3.46 -0.24
CA PHE A 36 8.84 3.57 -1.03
C PHE A 36 9.00 2.42 -2.04
N VAL A 37 8.77 1.18 -1.58
CA VAL A 37 8.80 -0.01 -2.46
C VAL A 37 7.76 0.10 -3.58
N TYR A 38 6.51 0.44 -3.26
CA TYR A 38 5.46 0.63 -4.28
C TYR A 38 5.79 1.75 -5.26
N THR A 39 6.43 2.83 -4.80
CA THR A 39 6.83 3.95 -5.66
C THR A 39 7.87 3.49 -6.68
N ILE A 40 8.89 2.74 -6.25
CA ILE A 40 9.89 2.16 -7.16
C ILE A 40 9.22 1.23 -8.17
N LEU A 41 8.38 0.30 -7.69
CA LEU A 41 7.66 -0.64 -8.56
C LEU A 41 6.79 0.09 -9.60
N MET A 42 6.13 1.18 -9.21
CA MET A 42 5.33 2.01 -10.11
C MET A 42 6.20 2.65 -11.20
N PHE A 43 7.32 3.28 -10.84
CA PHE A 43 8.24 3.87 -11.83
C PHE A 43 8.80 2.81 -12.79
N MET A 44 9.25 1.66 -12.28
CA MET A 44 9.76 0.60 -13.14
C MET A 44 8.69 0.04 -14.07
N SER A 45 7.45 -0.08 -13.58
CA SER A 45 6.32 -0.53 -14.39
C SER A 45 5.96 0.49 -15.48
N VAL A 46 5.77 1.76 -15.13
CA VAL A 46 5.38 2.81 -16.08
C VAL A 46 6.49 3.03 -17.12
N LEU A 47 7.75 3.12 -16.70
CA LEU A 47 8.86 3.29 -17.62
C LEU A 47 9.06 2.06 -18.50
N GLY A 48 9.12 0.87 -17.92
CA GLY A 48 9.34 -0.36 -18.67
C GLY A 48 8.24 -0.61 -19.70
N ASN A 49 6.97 -0.58 -19.28
CA ASN A 49 5.84 -0.79 -20.19
C ASN A 49 5.68 0.40 -21.16
N GLY A 50 5.94 1.63 -20.72
CA GLY A 50 5.90 2.81 -21.58
C GLY A 50 6.94 2.74 -22.71
N ILE A 51 8.15 2.28 -22.41
CA ILE A 51 9.20 2.05 -23.42
C ILE A 51 8.77 0.97 -24.42
N VAL A 52 8.19 -0.14 -23.95
CA VAL A 52 7.67 -1.19 -24.84
C VAL A 52 6.63 -0.62 -25.79
N VAL A 53 5.61 0.08 -25.27
CA VAL A 53 4.56 0.69 -26.10
C VAL A 53 5.17 1.68 -27.10
N TRP A 54 6.12 2.51 -26.66
CA TRP A 54 6.76 3.51 -27.52
C TRP A 54 7.52 2.88 -28.69
N ILE A 55 8.37 1.88 -28.42
CA ILE A 55 9.16 1.18 -29.45
C ILE A 55 8.26 0.48 -30.46
N PHE A 56 7.18 -0.16 -30.01
CA PHE A 56 6.28 -0.90 -30.91
C PHE A 56 5.23 -0.02 -31.60
N SER A 57 5.08 1.25 -31.20
CA SER A 57 4.18 2.22 -31.82
C SER A 57 4.89 3.20 -32.78
N THR A 58 6.23 3.18 -32.81
CA THR A 58 7.07 4.02 -33.68
C THR A 58 7.73 3.16 -34.74
#